data_AF-A0A0C3P7A8-F1
#
_entry.id   AF-A0A0C3P7A8-F1
#
_cell.length_a   1.000
_cell.length_b   1.000
_cell.length_c   1.000
_cell.angle_alpha   90.00
_cell.angle_beta   90.00
_cell.angle_gamma   90.00
#
_symmetry.space_group_name_H-M   'P 1'
#
loop_
_entity.id
_entity.type
_entity.pdbx_description
1 polymer ?
#
loop_
_entity_poly.entity_id
_entity_poly.type
_entity_poly.pdbx_seq_one_letter_code
_entity_poly.pdbx_strand_id
1 'polypeptide(L)'
;MGVYYSRSSSHVENLLILFYPSGNQSFPPVSRSIKYSGSKNYSLIFAVQMQHLLTVGKRESMDPFAQYPHFPAKLYSSMLKKTLESIRCSWVSGHYAHWAISSDTAVALSLCRVRSL
;
A
#
# COMPACT_ATOMS: atom_id res chain seq x y z
N MET A 1 14.00 20.08 3.19
CA MET A 1 13.79 19.01 2.19
C MET A 1 12.30 18.75 2.08
N GLY A 2 11.67 19.23 1.01
CA GLY A 2 10.22 19.13 0.81
C GLY A 2 9.89 17.89 -0.02
N VAL A 3 9.00 17.04 0.49
CA VAL A 3 8.44 15.91 -0.27
C VAL A 3 7.22 16.44 -1.04
N TYR A 4 7.30 16.42 -2.37
CA TYR A 4 6.19 16.79 -3.24
C TYR A 4 5.36 15.54 -3.54
N TYR A 5 4.08 15.53 -3.14
CA TYR A 5 3.15 14.46 -3.47
C TYR A 5 2.50 14.77 -4.83
N SER A 6 2.70 13.90 -5.81
CA SER A 6 2.13 14.06 -7.16
C SER A 6 0.61 13.86 -7.16
N ARG A 7 -0.12 14.66 -7.95
CA ARG A 7 -1.53 14.42 -8.26
C ARG A 7 -1.67 13.11 -9.04
N SER A 8 -2.81 12.44 -8.90
CA SER A 8 -3.12 11.15 -9.55
C SER A 8 -3.08 11.18 -11.08
N SER A 9 -3.03 12.37 -11.67
CA SER A 9 -2.90 12.62 -13.11
C SER A 9 -1.47 12.49 -13.66
N SER A 10 -0.45 12.30 -12.83
CA SER A 10 0.95 12.33 -13.32
C SER A 10 1.63 10.96 -13.35
N HIS A 11 1.50 10.09 -12.35
CA HIS A 11 2.04 8.71 -12.40
C HIS A 11 1.34 7.82 -11.36
N VAL A 12 0.79 6.67 -11.75
CA VAL A 12 0.03 5.75 -10.87
C VAL A 12 0.88 5.21 -9.72
N GLU A 13 2.18 5.00 -9.96
CA GLU A 13 3.10 4.41 -8.98
C GLU A 13 3.35 5.31 -7.77
N ASN A 14 3.29 6.65 -7.93
CA ASN A 14 3.54 7.59 -6.83
C ASN A 14 2.35 7.72 -5.86
N LEU A 15 1.28 6.94 -6.09
CA LEU A 15 0.10 6.89 -5.23
C LEU A 15 0.08 5.63 -4.37
N LEU A 16 1.03 4.71 -4.54
CA LEU A 16 1.02 3.41 -3.88
C LEU A 16 1.88 3.44 -2.63
N ILE A 17 1.22 3.43 -1.47
CA ILE A 17 1.88 3.60 -0.18
C ILE A 17 1.67 2.42 0.76
N LEU A 18 2.66 2.23 1.62
CA LEU A 18 2.62 1.43 2.82
C LEU A 18 2.47 2.37 4.02
N PHE A 19 1.62 2.04 4.98
CA PHE A 19 1.50 2.82 6.22
C PHE A 19 1.16 1.95 7.43
N TYR A 20 1.46 2.48 8.62
CA TYR A 20 1.12 1.86 9.90
C TYR A 20 -0.32 2.19 10.30
N PRO A 21 -1.21 1.19 10.44
CA PRO A 21 -2.59 1.42 10.87
C PRO A 21 -2.66 2.21 12.18
N SER A 22 -3.47 3.27 12.20
CA SER A 22 -3.57 4.18 13.35
C SER A 22 -2.23 4.80 13.80
N GLY A 23 -1.20 4.77 12.95
CA GLY A 23 0.16 5.18 13.29
C GLY A 23 0.91 4.22 14.22
N ASN A 24 0.36 3.03 14.49
CA ASN A 24 0.95 2.08 15.43
C ASN A 24 1.98 1.18 14.74
N GLN A 25 3.26 1.41 15.05
CA GLN A 25 4.38 0.67 14.47
C GLN A 25 4.53 -0.76 15.00
N SER A 26 3.77 -1.16 16.03
CA SER A 26 3.70 -2.55 16.50
C SER A 26 2.95 -3.47 15.53
N PHE A 27 2.21 -2.91 14.57
CA PHE A 27 1.55 -3.66 13.49
C PHE A 27 2.33 -3.55 12.18
N PRO A 28 2.29 -4.59 11.32
CA PRO A 28 2.91 -4.51 10.00
C PRO A 28 2.23 -3.44 9.15
N PRO A 29 2.98 -2.74 8.28
CA PRO A 29 2.40 -1.74 7.40
C PRO A 29 1.49 -2.38 6.35
N VAL A 30 0.47 -1.63 5.91
CA VAL A 30 -0.54 -2.09 4.95
C VAL A 30 -0.49 -1.32 3.64
N SER A 31 -0.63 -2.02 2.51
CA SER A 31 -0.56 -1.45 1.15
C SER A 31 -1.87 -0.81 0.72
N ARG A 32 -1.87 0.46 0.33
CA ARG A 32 -3.05 1.20 -0.18
C ARG A 32 -2.70 2.16 -1.32
N SER A 33 -3.73 2.62 -2.04
CA SER A 33 -3.58 3.62 -3.10
C SER A 33 -4.15 4.96 -2.64
N ILE A 34 -3.36 6.02 -2.65
CA ILE A 34 -3.81 7.41 -2.45
C ILE A 34 -4.74 7.77 -3.60
N LYS A 35 -5.92 8.28 -3.26
CA LYS A 35 -6.85 8.88 -4.22
C LYS A 35 -6.82 10.39 -4.18
N TYR A 36 -6.76 10.95 -2.97
CA TYR A 36 -6.74 12.39 -2.74
C TYR A 36 -5.83 12.75 -1.57
N SER A 37 -5.24 13.95 -1.62
CA SER A 37 -4.50 14.56 -0.52
C SER A 37 -5.18 15.85 -0.10
N GLY A 38 -5.16 16.16 1.19
CA GLY A 38 -5.67 17.42 1.72
C GLY A 38 -5.06 17.74 3.07
N SER A 39 -5.47 18.87 3.66
CA SER A 39 -5.02 19.28 4.98
C SER A 39 -6.19 19.31 5.96
N LYS A 40 -6.00 18.76 7.17
CA LYS A 40 -6.94 18.86 8.29
C LYS A 40 -6.17 19.20 9.56
N ASN A 41 -6.55 20.26 10.25
CA ASN A 41 -5.90 20.72 11.49
C ASN A 41 -4.37 20.81 11.34
N TYR A 42 -3.90 21.50 10.28
CA TYR A 42 -2.47 21.64 9.94
C TYR A 42 -1.72 20.33 9.64
N SER A 43 -2.41 19.20 9.60
CA SER A 43 -1.84 17.90 9.24
C SER A 43 -2.18 17.54 7.80
N LEU A 44 -1.20 17.04 7.06
CA LEU A 44 -1.44 16.46 5.73
C LEU A 44 -2.13 15.08 5.88
N ILE A 45 -3.26 14.92 5.22
CA ILE A 45 -4.12 13.73 5.24
C ILE A 45 -4.21 13.16 3.83
N PHE A 46 -4.22 11.83 3.73
CA PHE A 46 -4.51 11.10 2.51
C PHE A 46 -5.83 10.35 2.63
N ALA A 47 -6.68 10.47 1.61
CA ALA A 47 -7.78 9.55 1.39
C ALA A 47 -7.24 8.38 0.57
N VAL A 48 -7.23 7.19 1.17
CA VAL A 48 -6.62 5.98 0.59
C VAL A 48 -7.69 4.92 0.33
N GLN A 49 -7.50 4.16 -0.75
CA GLN A 49 -8.38 3.06 -1.13
C GLN A 49 -7.70 1.72 -0.84
N MET A 50 -8.46 0.78 -0.30
CA MET A 50 -7.98 -0.57 -0.03
C MET A 50 -7.92 -1.43 -1.28
N GLN A 51 -6.83 -2.18 -1.43
CA GLN A 51 -6.83 -3.37 -2.27
C GLN A 51 -7.62 -4.48 -1.57
N HIS A 52 -8.37 -5.25 -2.34
CA HIS A 52 -9.05 -6.41 -1.82
C HIS A 52 -8.00 -7.47 -1.46
N LEU A 53 -8.07 -8.02 -0.24
CA LEU A 53 -7.32 -9.23 0.07
C LEU A 53 -7.84 -10.34 -0.85
N LEU A 54 -6.94 -11.24 -1.24
CA LEU A 54 -7.34 -12.48 -1.89
C LEU A 54 -8.37 -13.16 -0.99
N THR A 55 -9.56 -13.46 -1.52
CA THR A 55 -10.68 -13.95 -0.72
C THR A 55 -10.24 -15.12 0.16
N VAL A 56 -10.43 -14.96 1.49
CA VAL A 56 -10.07 -15.94 2.51
C VAL A 56 -10.70 -17.29 2.13
N GLY A 57 -9.86 -18.32 1.95
CA GLY A 57 -10.32 -19.70 1.75
C GLY A 57 -9.77 -20.44 0.52
N LYS A 58 -9.20 -19.78 -0.50
CA LYS A 58 -8.56 -20.51 -1.63
C LYS A 58 -7.23 -19.94 -2.15
N ARG A 59 -6.94 -18.64 -1.95
CA ARG A 59 -5.79 -18.00 -2.61
C ARG A 59 -4.73 -17.42 -1.68
N GLU A 60 -5.03 -17.19 -0.40
CA GLU A 60 -3.99 -16.81 0.57
C GLU A 60 -2.97 -17.95 0.79
N SER A 61 -3.38 -19.22 0.69
CA SER A 61 -2.44 -20.36 0.69
C SER A 61 -1.72 -20.57 -0.65
N MET A 62 -1.96 -19.71 -1.65
CA MET A 62 -1.32 -19.74 -2.97
C MET A 62 -0.42 -18.52 -3.21
N ASP A 63 -0.16 -17.68 -2.19
CA ASP A 63 0.83 -16.61 -2.35
C ASP A 63 2.23 -17.25 -2.50
N PRO A 64 2.85 -17.21 -3.69
CA PRO A 64 4.14 -17.84 -3.91
C PRO A 64 5.27 -17.16 -3.11
N PHE A 65 5.04 -15.95 -2.58
CA PHE A 65 6.04 -15.21 -1.82
C PHE A 65 6.00 -15.53 -0.31
N ALA A 66 4.95 -16.20 0.18
CA ALA A 66 4.84 -16.55 1.60
C ALA A 66 5.98 -17.45 2.11
N GLN A 67 6.57 -18.24 1.21
CA GLN A 67 7.73 -19.10 1.45
C GLN A 67 9.07 -18.32 1.50
N TYR A 68 9.09 -17.05 1.09
CA TYR A 68 10.26 -16.18 1.07
C TYR A 68 10.04 -14.97 1.99
N PRO A 69 10.09 -15.12 3.33
CA PRO A 69 9.79 -14.03 4.26
C PRO A 69 10.75 -12.83 4.17
N HIS A 70 11.92 -13.02 3.56
CA HIS A 70 12.92 -11.98 3.31
C HIS A 70 12.66 -11.21 2.00
N PHE A 71 11.82 -11.73 1.11
CA PHE A 71 11.44 -11.06 -0.13
C PHE A 71 10.13 -10.31 0.10
N PRO A 72 10.12 -8.96 0.06
CA PRO A 72 9.00 -8.17 0.54
C PRO A 72 7.88 -8.02 -0.51
N ALA A 73 7.53 -9.12 -1.15
CA ALA A 73 6.43 -9.22 -2.10
C ALA A 73 5.26 -9.96 -1.49
N LYS A 74 4.05 -9.59 -1.90
CA LYS A 74 2.82 -10.24 -1.47
C LYS A 74 1.79 -10.18 -2.59
N LEU A 75 1.02 -11.25 -2.74
CA LEU A 75 -0.05 -11.34 -3.73
C LEU A 75 -1.35 -10.75 -3.18
N TYR A 76 -2.00 -9.92 -3.99
CA TYR A 76 -3.26 -9.24 -3.71
C TYR A 76 -4.26 -9.48 -4.85
N SER A 77 -5.53 -9.19 -4.59
CA SER A 77 -6.47 -9.03 -5.69
C SER A 77 -6.21 -7.70 -6.41
N SER A 78 -6.36 -7.70 -7.73
CA SER A 78 -6.35 -6.47 -8.53
C SER A 78 -7.56 -5.55 -8.24
N MET A 79 -8.59 -6.06 -7.56
CA MET A 79 -9.79 -5.29 -7.23
C MET A 79 -9.54 -4.33 -6.06
N LEU A 80 -10.08 -3.11 -6.19
CA LEU A 80 -10.07 -2.11 -5.11
C LEU A 80 -11.42 -2.12 -4.38
N LYS A 81 -11.40 -2.04 -3.04
CA LYS A 81 -12.60 -1.83 -2.24
C LYS A 81 -13.15 -0.43 -2.52
N LYS A 82 -14.48 -0.28 -2.54
CA LYS A 82 -15.13 1.03 -2.77
C LYS A 82 -14.91 2.03 -1.63
N THR A 83 -14.57 1.56 -0.43
CA THR A 83 -14.39 2.40 0.74
C THR A 83 -13.06 3.15 0.72
N LEU A 84 -13.11 4.43 1.09
CA LEU A 84 -11.95 5.27 1.32
C LEU A 84 -11.73 5.44 2.82
N GLU A 85 -10.48 5.38 3.24
CA GLU A 85 -10.02 5.61 4.60
C GLU A 85 -9.17 6.88 4.62
N SER A 86 -9.29 7.70 5.66
CA SER A 86 -8.42 8.88 5.84
C SER A 86 -7.27 8.53 6.78
N ILE A 87 -6.04 8.74 6.32
CA ILE A 87 -4.82 8.51 7.11
C ILE A 87 -3.99 9.77 7.21
N ARG A 88 -3.17 9.87 8.27
CA ARG A 88 -2.16 10.92 8.36
C ARG A 88 -0.97 10.58 7.49
N CYS A 89 -0.41 11.57 6.82
CA CYS A 89 0.83 11.40 6.06
C CYS A 89 1.97 10.87 6.94
N SER A 90 2.02 11.25 8.22
CA SER A 90 3.03 10.77 9.18
C SER A 90 2.94 9.27 9.49
N TRP A 91 1.86 8.59 9.06
CA TRP A 91 1.72 7.14 9.22
C TRP A 91 2.34 6.37 8.05
N VAL A 92 2.65 7.03 6.94
CA VAL A 92 3.24 6.42 5.75
C VAL A 92 4.66 5.96 6.06
N SER A 93 4.93 4.67 5.84
CA SER A 93 6.25 4.07 5.99
C SER A 93 7.04 4.07 4.68
N GLY A 94 6.36 4.14 3.54
CA GLY A 94 6.95 4.43 2.24
C GLY A 94 6.10 3.93 1.08
N HIS A 95 6.73 3.54 -0.02
CA HIS A 95 6.06 3.19 -1.28
C HIS A 95 6.19 1.70 -1.63
N TYR A 96 5.30 1.22 -2.48
CA TYR A 96 5.37 -0.11 -3.08
C TYR A 96 5.13 -0.06 -4.59
N ALA A 97 5.72 -0.98 -5.32
CA ALA A 97 5.41 -1.22 -6.73
C ALA A 97 4.24 -2.20 -6.84
N HIS A 98 3.39 -1.99 -7.83
CA HIS A 98 2.23 -2.85 -8.09
C HIS A 98 2.29 -3.40 -9.51
N TRP A 99 2.33 -4.73 -9.62
CA TRP A 99 2.35 -5.44 -10.90
C TRP A 99 1.09 -6.27 -11.04
N ALA A 100 0.24 -5.96 -12.01
CA ALA A 100 -0.92 -6.81 -12.35
C ALA A 100 -0.45 -8.08 -13.08
N ILE A 101 -0.55 -9.24 -12.44
CA ILE A 101 -0.18 -10.54 -13.06
C ILE A 101 -1.32 -11.02 -13.96
N SER A 102 -2.56 -10.78 -13.54
CA SER A 102 -3.77 -11.15 -14.26
C SER A 102 -4.86 -10.09 -14.05
N SER A 103 -6.03 -10.29 -14.65
CA SER A 103 -7.18 -9.41 -14.44
C SER A 103 -7.67 -9.37 -12.99
N ASP A 104 -7.36 -10.38 -12.19
CA ASP A 104 -7.86 -10.57 -10.82
C ASP A 104 -6.76 -10.58 -9.73
N THR A 105 -5.48 -10.65 -10.11
CA THR A 105 -4.35 -10.73 -9.18
C THR A 105 -3.24 -9.74 -9.50
N ALA A 106 -2.61 -9.23 -8.45
CA ALA A 106 -1.47 -8.34 -8.56
C ALA A 106 -0.49 -8.56 -7.42
N VAL A 107 0.78 -8.29 -7.69
CA VAL A 107 1.85 -8.33 -6.70
C VAL A 107 2.10 -6.93 -6.20
N ALA A 108 2.15 -6.77 -4.89
CA ALA A 108 2.69 -5.58 -4.24
C ALA A 108 4.09 -5.90 -3.73
N LEU A 109 5.08 -5.13 -4.16
CA LEU A 109 6.47 -5.23 -3.73
C LEU A 109 6.86 -3.96 -2.97
N SER A 110 7.20 -4.07 -1.69
CA SER A 110 7.73 -2.93 -0.94
C SER A 110 9.00 -2.41 -1.60
N LEU A 111 9.04 -1.12 -1.91
CA LEU A 111 10.24 -0.46 -2.46
C LEU A 111 11.13 0.13 -1.36
N CYS A 112 10.68 0.08 -0.11
CA CYS A 112 11.48 0.53 1.02
C CYS A 112 12.60 -0.48 1.24
N ARG A 113 13.85 0.00 1.28
CA ARG A 113 15.03 -0.85 1.52
C ARG A 113 14.78 -1.72 2.77
N VAL A 114 14.90 -3.03 2.59
CA VAL A 114 15.21 -3.95 3.69
C VAL A 114 16.53 -3.44 4.27
N ARG A 115 16.52 -2.94 5.51
CA ARG A 115 17.78 -2.76 6.22
C ARG A 115 18.30 -4.17 6.46
N SER A 116 19.40 -4.53 5.80
CA SER A 116 20.14 -5.73 6.19
C SER A 116 20.55 -5.53 7.65
N LEU A 117 20.12 -6.45 8.51
CA LEU A 117 20.76 -6.64 9.82
C LEU A 117 22.18 -7.18 9.59
#